data_AF-A0A7T4FN57-F1
#
_entry.id   AF-A0A7T4FN57-F1
#
_cell.length_a   1.000
_cell.length_b   1.000
_cell.length_c   1.000
_cell.angle_alpha   90.00
_cell.angle_beta   90.00
_cell.angle_gamma   90.00
#
_symmetry.space_group_name_H-M   'P 1'
#
loop_
_entity.id
_entity.type
_entity.pdbx_description
1 polymer ?
#
loop_
_entity_poly.entity_id
_entity_poly.type
_entity_poly.pdbx_seq_one_letter_code
_entity_poly.pdbx_strand_id
1 'polypeptide(L)'
;MRKAFIVLLVYFFSIFSFKNLVYSNPYPPNSQAWHNYNGAIWAEQDRQREIERQNLIRLQQQQQQKKNEPNYSRWSVFVYNENTADYFYHVDLWIVGNYKAAVKEVQKEFREYHKIESDKYIYWEGPFRGIVAFGKNRENGKWKTYFMYGASESNKEDLMRQCEAESDHCSLIID
;
A
#
# COMPACT_ATOMS: atom_id res chain seq x y z
N MET A 1 34.54 45.49 -25.01
CA MET A 1 34.62 44.85 -23.67
C MET A 1 33.96 43.47 -23.56
N ARG A 2 32.93 43.10 -24.35
CA ARG A 2 32.28 41.76 -24.27
C ARG A 2 33.19 40.57 -24.66
N LYS A 3 34.11 40.73 -25.62
CA LYS A 3 34.97 39.63 -26.11
C LYS A 3 36.08 39.23 -25.14
N ALA A 4 36.60 40.16 -24.34
CA ALA A 4 37.63 39.88 -23.33
C ALA A 4 37.08 39.10 -22.13
N PHE A 5 35.81 39.31 -21.78
CA PHE A 5 35.15 38.64 -20.66
C PHE A 5 34.86 37.16 -20.93
N ILE A 6 34.53 36.80 -22.18
CA ILE A 6 34.29 35.41 -22.60
C ILE A 6 35.58 34.59 -22.58
N VAL A 7 36.71 35.17 -22.99
CA VAL A 7 38.02 34.51 -22.94
C VAL A 7 38.46 34.25 -21.50
N LEU A 8 38.20 35.19 -20.59
CA LEU A 8 38.46 35.03 -19.16
C LEU A 8 37.60 33.94 -18.51
N LEU A 9 36.33 33.81 -18.90
CA LEU A 9 35.44 32.75 -18.43
C LEU A 9 35.89 31.35 -18.87
N VAL A 10 36.31 31.18 -20.13
CA VAL A 10 36.80 29.88 -20.63
C VAL A 10 38.11 29.47 -19.95
N TYR A 11 38.99 30.44 -19.65
CA TYR A 11 40.23 30.18 -18.89
C TYR A 11 39.95 29.86 -17.41
N PHE A 12 38.92 30.47 -16.82
CA PHE A 12 38.52 30.17 -15.44
C PHE A 12 37.92 28.77 -15.31
N PHE A 13 37.09 28.34 -16.28
CA PHE A 13 36.52 26.98 -16.27
C PHE A 13 37.56 25.89 -16.56
N SER A 14 38.57 26.14 -17.40
CA SER A 14 39.63 25.14 -17.68
C SER A 14 40.54 24.86 -16.49
N ILE A 15 40.76 25.86 -15.60
CA ILE A 15 41.55 25.68 -14.37
C ILE A 15 40.74 24.92 -13.30
N PHE A 16 39.42 25.08 -13.26
CA PHE A 16 38.58 24.46 -12.22
C PHE A 16 38.20 23.00 -12.50
N SER A 17 38.35 22.49 -13.73
CA SER A 17 38.04 21.10 -14.08
C SER A 17 39.09 20.07 -13.63
N PHE A 18 40.23 20.48 -13.09
CA PHE A 18 41.27 19.58 -12.56
C PHE A 18 41.18 19.37 -11.03
N LYS A 19 40.02 19.62 -10.42
CA LYS A 19 39.77 19.29 -9.00
C LYS A 19 39.40 17.83 -8.75
N ASN A 20 39.74 16.92 -9.66
CA ASN A 20 40.07 15.57 -9.23
C ASN A 20 41.41 15.70 -8.51
N LEU A 21 41.35 15.84 -7.19
CA LEU A 21 42.48 15.78 -6.27
C LEU A 21 43.35 14.56 -6.64
N VAL A 22 44.32 14.76 -7.52
CA VAL A 22 45.46 13.86 -7.65
C VAL A 22 46.18 14.02 -6.33
N TYR A 23 45.94 13.08 -5.41
CA TYR A 23 46.72 12.92 -4.19
C TYR A 23 48.17 12.68 -4.62
N SER A 24 48.93 13.76 -4.80
CA SER A 24 50.33 13.68 -5.14
C SER A 24 51.05 13.18 -3.91
N ASN A 25 51.64 12.00 -4.00
CA ASN A 25 52.45 11.43 -2.94
C ASN A 25 53.55 12.44 -2.54
N PRO A 26 53.58 12.92 -1.28
CA PRO A 26 54.48 14.00 -0.87
C PRO A 26 55.92 13.54 -0.67
N TYR A 27 56.20 12.24 -0.80
CA TYR A 27 57.52 11.66 -0.60
C TYR A 27 58.30 11.54 -1.92
N PRO A 28 59.64 11.53 -1.87
CA PRO A 28 60.46 11.32 -3.06
C PRO A 28 60.09 10.03 -3.79
N PRO A 29 59.98 10.02 -5.13
CA PRO A 29 59.69 8.82 -5.91
C PRO A 29 60.64 7.67 -5.54
N ASN A 30 60.11 6.44 -5.45
CA ASN A 30 60.83 5.21 -5.11
C ASN A 30 61.47 5.15 -3.71
N SER A 31 61.18 6.11 -2.82
CA SER A 31 61.53 5.99 -1.40
C SER A 31 60.62 4.98 -0.68
N GLN A 32 61.09 4.40 0.42
CA GLN A 32 60.26 3.52 1.24
C GLN A 32 58.96 4.21 1.72
N ALA A 33 59.05 5.50 2.07
CA ALA A 33 57.90 6.31 2.47
C ALA A 33 56.89 6.51 1.32
N TRP A 34 57.37 6.62 0.08
CA TRP A 34 56.52 6.71 -1.11
C TRP A 34 55.72 5.42 -1.34
N HIS A 35 56.36 4.26 -1.24
CA HIS A 35 55.67 2.96 -1.35
C HIS A 35 54.62 2.75 -0.25
N ASN A 36 54.97 3.09 0.99
CA ASN A 36 54.06 2.99 2.13
C ASN A 36 52.83 3.90 1.97
N TYR A 37 53.03 5.14 1.51
CA TYR A 37 51.95 6.09 1.30
C TYR A 37 50.98 5.63 0.21
N ASN A 38 51.50 5.15 -0.92
CA ASN A 38 50.65 4.60 -1.98
C ASN A 38 49.90 3.36 -1.50
N GLY A 39 50.57 2.45 -0.77
CA GLY A 39 49.93 1.27 -0.19
C GLY A 39 48.78 1.61 0.75
N ALA A 40 48.94 2.65 1.59
CA ALA A 40 47.90 3.12 2.48
C ALA A 40 46.69 3.71 1.73
N ILE A 41 46.92 4.47 0.65
CA ILE A 41 45.85 4.99 -0.21
C ILE A 41 45.07 3.86 -0.87
N TRP A 42 45.76 2.87 -1.43
CA TRP A 42 45.12 1.73 -2.08
C TRP A 42 44.29 0.91 -1.09
N ALA A 43 44.83 0.66 0.11
CA ALA A 43 44.11 -0.03 1.17
C ALA A 43 42.85 0.73 1.62
N GLU A 44 42.89 2.06 1.67
CA GLU A 44 41.72 2.87 1.99
C GLU A 44 40.68 2.83 0.87
N GLN A 45 41.10 2.93 -0.40
CA GLN A 45 40.21 2.78 -1.54
C GLN A 45 39.56 1.39 -1.63
N ASP A 46 40.27 0.33 -1.25
CA ASP A 46 39.71 -1.01 -1.14
C ASP A 46 38.68 -1.09 -0.01
N ARG A 47 38.95 -0.51 1.17
CA ARG A 47 37.98 -0.41 2.27
C ARG A 47 36.70 0.32 1.86
N GLN A 48 36.82 1.46 1.17
CA GLN A 48 35.66 2.22 0.71
C GLN A 48 34.83 1.43 -0.31
N ARG A 49 35.49 0.73 -1.25
CA ARG A 49 34.80 -0.14 -2.21
C ARG A 49 34.07 -1.30 -1.55
N GLU A 50 34.64 -1.87 -0.49
CA GLU A 50 33.98 -2.93 0.28
C GLU A 50 32.74 -2.40 1.04
N ILE A 51 32.84 -1.23 1.66
CA ILE A 51 31.71 -0.55 2.31
C ILE A 51 30.59 -0.27 1.30
N GLU A 52 30.93 0.22 0.10
CA GLU A 52 29.96 0.46 -0.98
C GLU A 52 29.27 -0.83 -1.42
N ARG A 53 30.00 -1.94 -1.60
CA ARG A 53 29.40 -3.24 -1.92
C ARG A 53 28.45 -3.72 -0.83
N GLN A 54 28.83 -3.61 0.43
CA GLN A 54 27.98 -4.02 1.55
C GLN A 54 26.71 -3.16 1.64
N ASN A 55 26.83 -1.86 1.38
CA ASN A 55 25.68 -0.96 1.30
C ASN A 55 24.75 -1.31 0.12
N LEU A 56 25.31 -1.64 -1.05
CA LEU A 56 24.53 -2.10 -2.20
C LEU A 56 23.80 -3.42 -1.93
N ILE A 57 24.47 -4.39 -1.31
CA ILE A 57 23.85 -5.67 -0.89
C ILE A 57 22.72 -5.40 0.11
N ARG A 58 22.94 -4.54 1.10
CA ARG A 58 21.90 -4.16 2.08
C ARG A 58 20.70 -3.49 1.41
N LEU A 59 20.95 -2.59 0.45
CA LEU A 59 19.89 -1.93 -0.33
C LEU A 59 19.11 -2.94 -1.19
N GLN A 60 19.79 -3.89 -1.83
CA GLN A 60 19.13 -4.95 -2.59
C GLN A 60 18.29 -5.86 -1.68
N GLN A 61 18.81 -6.23 -0.50
CA GLN A 61 18.06 -7.01 0.48
C GLN A 61 16.82 -6.26 1.00
N GLN A 62 16.93 -4.96 1.29
CA GLN A 62 15.79 -4.13 1.69
C GLN A 62 14.73 -4.00 0.57
N GLN A 63 15.16 -3.87 -0.68
CA GLN A 63 14.23 -3.85 -1.82
C GLN A 63 13.54 -5.20 -2.04
N GLN A 64 14.25 -6.32 -1.86
CA GLN A 64 13.66 -7.66 -1.94
C GLN A 64 12.67 -7.91 -0.79
N GLN A 65 12.96 -7.45 0.43
CA GLN A 65 12.02 -7.55 1.56
C GLN A 65 10.72 -6.77 1.28
N LYS A 66 10.80 -5.54 0.77
CA LYS A 66 9.61 -4.75 0.41
C LYS A 66 8.75 -5.39 -0.70
N LYS A 67 9.37 -6.14 -1.61
CA LYS A 67 8.63 -6.85 -2.68
C LYS A 67 7.84 -8.06 -2.15
N ASN A 68 8.23 -8.58 -0.98
CA ASN A 68 7.65 -9.79 -0.40
C ASN A 68 6.60 -9.50 0.70
N GLU A 69 6.29 -8.23 0.98
CA GLU A 69 5.18 -7.91 1.87
C GLU A 69 3.86 -8.27 1.18
N PRO A 70 2.95 -9.01 1.84
CA PRO A 70 1.66 -9.34 1.24
C PRO A 70 0.90 -8.04 0.95
N ASN A 71 0.36 -7.91 -0.27
CA ASN A 71 -0.48 -6.78 -0.60
C ASN A 71 -1.85 -6.95 0.07
N TYR A 72 -1.97 -6.38 1.28
CA TYR A 72 -3.21 -6.36 2.04
C TYR A 72 -4.16 -5.32 1.47
N SER A 73 -5.39 -5.74 1.22
CA SER A 73 -6.50 -4.86 0.88
C SER A 73 -7.50 -4.83 2.02
N ARG A 74 -8.21 -3.71 2.14
CA ARG A 74 -9.25 -3.51 3.16
C ARG A 74 -10.62 -3.59 2.50
N TRP A 75 -11.45 -4.50 2.98
CA TRP A 75 -12.78 -4.74 2.43
C TRP A 75 -13.79 -4.84 3.55
N SER A 76 -14.96 -4.26 3.35
CA SER A 76 -16.12 -4.57 4.18
C SER A 76 -17.07 -5.43 3.36
N VAL A 77 -17.65 -6.43 4.00
CA VAL A 77 -18.51 -7.41 3.35
C VAL A 77 -19.70 -7.71 4.25
N PHE A 78 -20.88 -7.73 3.66
CA PHE A 78 -22.10 -8.23 4.27
C PHE A 78 -22.63 -9.38 3.42
N VAL A 79 -22.86 -10.54 4.02
CA VAL A 79 -23.38 -11.75 3.36
C VAL A 79 -24.68 -12.17 4.02
N TYR A 80 -25.60 -12.76 3.25
CA TYR A 80 -26.88 -13.21 3.77
C TYR A 80 -27.48 -14.35 2.95
N ASN A 81 -28.46 -15.03 3.53
CA ASN A 81 -29.33 -15.97 2.83
C ASN A 81 -30.71 -15.33 2.60
N GLU A 82 -31.12 -15.20 1.34
CA GLU A 82 -32.36 -14.50 0.98
C GLU A 82 -33.62 -15.24 1.46
N ASN A 83 -33.53 -16.52 1.82
CA ASN A 83 -34.69 -17.33 2.22
C ASN A 83 -34.86 -17.41 3.74
N THR A 84 -33.78 -17.27 4.52
CA THR A 84 -33.81 -17.51 5.98
C THR A 84 -33.69 -16.26 6.85
N ALA A 85 -33.36 -15.10 6.28
CA ALA A 85 -33.03 -13.86 7.00
C ALA A 85 -31.66 -13.86 7.71
N ASP A 86 -30.92 -14.97 7.68
CA ASP A 86 -29.62 -15.02 8.33
C ASP A 86 -28.62 -14.15 7.57
N TYR A 87 -27.81 -13.40 8.32
CA TYR A 87 -26.76 -12.56 7.78
C TYR A 87 -25.50 -12.61 8.65
N PHE A 88 -24.37 -12.23 8.06
CA PHE A 88 -23.10 -12.05 8.76
C PHE A 88 -22.29 -10.97 8.04
N TYR A 89 -21.44 -10.25 8.76
CA TYR A 89 -20.65 -9.19 8.14
C TYR A 89 -19.31 -8.97 8.84
N HIS A 90 -18.37 -8.42 8.08
CA HIS A 90 -17.16 -7.79 8.61
C HIS A 90 -17.04 -6.39 8.06
N VAL A 91 -16.79 -5.43 8.94
CA VAL A 91 -16.42 -4.06 8.56
C VAL A 91 -14.91 -3.95 8.64
N ASP A 92 -14.30 -3.43 7.57
CA ASP A 92 -12.87 -3.17 7.51
C ASP A 92 -11.98 -4.42 7.69
N LEU A 93 -12.31 -5.53 7.02
CA LEU A 93 -11.50 -6.74 7.00
C LEU A 93 -10.19 -6.52 6.25
N TRP A 94 -9.08 -6.79 6.93
CA TRP A 94 -7.73 -6.79 6.35
C TRP A 94 -7.40 -8.17 5.80
N ILE A 95 -7.28 -8.30 4.49
CA ILE A 95 -7.01 -9.59 3.86
C ILE A 95 -6.06 -9.46 2.66
N VAL A 96 -5.24 -10.48 2.47
CA VAL A 96 -4.40 -10.60 1.27
C VAL A 96 -5.29 -10.93 0.07
N GLY A 97 -5.14 -10.16 -1.00
CA GLY A 97 -5.91 -10.36 -2.23
C GLY A 97 -6.97 -9.28 -2.46
N ASN A 98 -8.08 -9.66 -3.08
CA ASN A 98 -9.14 -8.74 -3.50
C ASN A 98 -10.48 -9.04 -2.78
N TYR A 99 -11.53 -8.30 -3.13
CA TYR A 99 -12.85 -8.44 -2.52
C TYR A 99 -13.40 -9.89 -2.56
N LYS A 100 -13.03 -10.72 -3.54
CA LYS A 100 -13.48 -12.11 -3.60
C LYS A 100 -12.89 -12.95 -2.47
N ALA A 101 -11.66 -12.68 -2.06
CA ALA A 101 -11.05 -13.32 -0.91
C ALA A 101 -11.79 -12.90 0.37
N ALA A 102 -12.07 -11.61 0.52
CA ALA A 102 -12.85 -11.08 1.64
C ALA A 102 -14.25 -11.74 1.70
N VAL A 103 -14.98 -11.78 0.58
CA VAL A 103 -16.30 -12.41 0.51
C VAL A 103 -16.23 -13.87 0.91
N LYS A 104 -15.28 -14.64 0.40
CA LYS A 104 -15.13 -16.06 0.77
C LYS A 104 -14.87 -16.26 2.26
N GLU A 105 -14.05 -15.42 2.88
CA GLU A 105 -13.77 -15.50 4.32
C GLU A 105 -15.04 -15.23 5.12
N VAL A 106 -15.78 -14.16 4.79
CA VAL A 106 -17.03 -13.83 5.49
C VAL A 106 -18.12 -14.88 5.25
N GLN A 107 -18.21 -15.47 4.05
CA GLN A 107 -19.13 -16.59 3.77
C GLN A 107 -18.77 -17.85 4.56
N LYS A 108 -17.48 -18.12 4.76
CA LYS A 108 -17.03 -19.23 5.59
C LYS A 108 -17.47 -19.02 7.04
N GLU A 109 -17.26 -17.83 7.60
CA GLU A 109 -17.71 -17.50 8.96
C GLU A 109 -19.24 -17.54 9.10
N PHE A 110 -19.97 -17.02 8.11
CA PHE A 110 -21.43 -17.13 8.03
C PHE A 110 -21.88 -18.59 8.19
N ARG A 111 -21.30 -19.50 7.42
CA ARG A 111 -21.64 -20.92 7.49
C ARG A 111 -21.26 -21.55 8.83
N GLU A 112 -20.13 -21.17 9.38
CA GLU A 112 -19.69 -21.66 10.69
C GLU A 112 -20.66 -21.22 11.80
N TYR A 113 -21.18 -19.99 11.74
CA TYR A 113 -22.11 -19.44 12.71
C TYR A 113 -23.53 -19.97 12.53
N HIS A 114 -24.09 -19.89 11.31
CA HIS A 114 -25.50 -20.20 11.03
C HIS A 114 -25.77 -21.64 10.61
N LYS A 115 -24.74 -22.42 10.27
CA LYS A 115 -24.86 -23.80 9.76
C LYS A 115 -25.65 -23.93 8.44
N ILE A 116 -25.74 -22.83 7.69
CA ILE A 116 -26.32 -22.76 6.33
C ILE A 116 -25.39 -21.97 5.40
N GLU A 117 -25.62 -22.02 4.09
CA GLU A 117 -24.84 -21.25 3.11
C GLU A 117 -25.50 -19.87 2.85
N SER A 118 -24.68 -18.83 2.72
CA SER A 118 -25.14 -17.54 2.19
C SER A 118 -25.27 -17.62 0.68
N ASP A 119 -26.28 -16.99 0.09
CA ASP A 119 -26.49 -16.94 -1.37
C ASP A 119 -26.36 -15.54 -1.96
N LYS A 120 -26.30 -14.50 -1.12
CA LYS A 120 -26.13 -13.10 -1.51
C LYS A 120 -25.03 -12.44 -0.70
N TYR A 121 -24.46 -11.38 -1.29
CA TYR A 121 -23.48 -10.54 -0.63
C TYR A 121 -23.46 -9.13 -1.24
N ILE A 122 -22.98 -8.20 -0.45
CA ILE A 122 -22.55 -6.86 -0.86
C ILE A 122 -21.16 -6.62 -0.28
N TYR A 123 -20.36 -5.81 -0.96
CA TYR A 123 -19.01 -5.47 -0.52
C TYR A 123 -18.67 -4.03 -0.89
N TRP A 124 -17.75 -3.44 -0.14
CA TRP A 124 -17.18 -2.13 -0.43
C TRP A 124 -15.74 -2.02 0.07
N GLU A 125 -14.96 -1.11 -0.51
CA GLU A 125 -13.58 -0.85 -0.07
C GLU A 125 -13.58 -0.18 1.31
N GLY A 126 -12.75 -0.68 2.24
CA GLY A 126 -12.50 -0.02 3.53
C GLY A 126 -11.58 1.19 3.36
N PRO A 127 -11.62 2.26 4.20
CA PRO A 127 -12.41 2.53 5.41
C PRO A 127 -13.71 3.31 5.17
N PHE A 128 -14.22 3.37 3.94
CA PHE A 128 -15.44 4.10 3.64
C PHE A 128 -16.63 3.46 4.37
N ARG A 129 -17.40 4.27 5.11
CA ARG A 129 -18.58 3.77 5.84
C ARG A 129 -19.73 3.58 4.86
N GLY A 130 -19.99 2.32 4.52
CA GLY A 130 -21.23 1.91 3.89
C GLY A 130 -22.26 1.60 4.97
N ILE A 131 -23.50 2.04 4.76
CA ILE A 131 -24.64 1.70 5.61
C ILE A 131 -25.51 0.66 4.90
N VAL A 132 -26.07 -0.26 5.69
CA VAL A 132 -26.83 -1.41 5.18
C VAL A 132 -28.15 -1.51 5.91
N ALA A 133 -29.25 -1.56 5.16
CA ALA A 133 -30.55 -1.95 5.67
C ALA A 133 -30.95 -3.30 5.08
N PHE A 134 -31.75 -4.04 5.83
CA PHE A 134 -32.17 -5.39 5.47
C PHE A 134 -33.67 -5.55 5.73
N GLY A 135 -34.39 -6.13 4.79
CA GLY A 135 -35.84 -6.28 4.87
C GLY A 135 -36.36 -7.42 4.01
N LYS A 136 -37.60 -7.83 4.25
CA LYS A 136 -38.29 -8.89 3.52
C LYS A 136 -39.13 -8.29 2.40
N ASN A 137 -38.73 -8.50 1.16
CA ASN A 137 -39.38 -7.95 -0.01
C ASN A 137 -40.85 -8.42 -0.10
N ARG A 138 -41.78 -7.48 -0.34
CA ARG A 138 -43.22 -7.77 -0.37
C ARG A 138 -43.66 -8.57 -1.59
N GLU A 139 -42.98 -8.38 -2.72
CA GLU A 139 -43.34 -8.99 -3.99
C GLU A 139 -43.03 -10.49 -4.01
N ASN A 140 -41.85 -10.87 -3.52
CA ASN A 140 -41.37 -12.26 -3.63
C ASN A 140 -41.12 -12.96 -2.28
N GLY A 141 -41.29 -12.25 -1.15
CA GLY A 141 -41.11 -12.78 0.19
C GLY A 141 -39.66 -13.08 0.58
N LYS A 142 -38.68 -12.76 -0.27
CA LYS A 142 -37.25 -12.98 -0.01
C LYS A 142 -36.64 -11.80 0.72
N TRP A 143 -35.64 -12.06 1.53
CA TRP A 143 -34.85 -11.03 2.18
C TRP A 143 -33.91 -10.34 1.20
N LYS A 144 -33.83 -9.02 1.29
CA LYS A 144 -33.06 -8.14 0.40
C LYS A 144 -32.31 -7.11 1.23
N THR A 145 -31.13 -6.76 0.75
CA THR A 145 -30.33 -5.67 1.30
C THR A 145 -30.48 -4.39 0.50
N TYR A 146 -30.37 -3.27 1.20
CA TYR A 146 -30.27 -1.92 0.67
C TYR A 146 -28.94 -1.36 1.16
N PHE A 147 -28.24 -0.62 0.31
CA PHE A 147 -26.90 -0.13 0.60
C PHE A 147 -26.70 1.30 0.14
N MET A 148 -26.03 2.12 0.96
CA MET A 148 -25.58 3.46 0.60
C MET A 148 -24.18 3.74 1.14
N TYR A 149 -23.41 4.53 0.41
CA TYR A 149 -22.13 5.05 0.90
C TYR A 149 -22.34 6.33 1.73
N GLY A 150 -21.56 6.46 2.80
CA GLY A 150 -21.54 7.62 3.68
C GLY A 150 -22.57 7.50 4.81
N ALA A 151 -22.09 7.16 6.00
CA ALA A 151 -22.90 7.16 7.22
C ALA A 151 -23.27 8.59 7.64
N SER A 152 -24.46 9.03 7.26
CA SER A 152 -25.07 10.29 7.70
C SER A 152 -26.56 10.08 7.98
N GLU A 153 -27.15 10.89 8.85
CA GLU A 153 -28.59 10.76 9.18
C GLU A 153 -29.47 10.83 7.93
N SER A 154 -29.17 11.76 7.00
CA SER A 154 -29.89 11.85 5.72
C SER A 154 -29.81 10.55 4.92
N ASN A 155 -28.62 9.95 4.82
CA ASN A 155 -28.45 8.71 4.07
C ASN A 155 -29.14 7.53 4.77
N LYS A 156 -29.14 7.49 6.10
CA LYS A 156 -29.88 6.45 6.86
C LYS A 156 -31.38 6.57 6.63
N GLU A 157 -31.93 7.77 6.72
CA GLU A 157 -33.34 8.05 6.47
C GLU A 157 -33.72 7.66 5.03
N ASP A 158 -32.91 8.04 4.04
CA ASP A 158 -33.14 7.69 2.65
C ASP A 158 -33.06 6.17 2.42
N LEU A 159 -32.08 5.51 3.03
CA LEU A 159 -31.92 4.06 2.94
C LEU A 159 -33.11 3.31 3.54
N MET A 160 -33.54 3.72 4.74
CA MET A 160 -34.69 3.13 5.42
C MET A 160 -35.97 3.36 4.63
N ARG A 161 -36.17 4.58 4.09
CA ARG A 161 -37.30 4.89 3.21
C ARG A 161 -37.33 4.01 1.96
N GLN A 162 -36.18 3.78 1.34
CA GLN A 162 -36.06 2.85 0.20
C GLN A 162 -36.41 1.42 0.60
N CYS A 163 -35.94 0.96 1.77
CA CYS A 163 -36.29 -0.36 2.27
C CYS A 163 -37.80 -0.48 2.50
N GLU A 164 -38.38 0.46 3.25
CA GLU A 164 -39.79 0.43 3.67
C GLU A 164 -40.76 0.58 2.49
N ALA A 165 -40.33 1.21 1.40
CA ALA A 165 -41.11 1.32 0.17
C ALA A 165 -41.34 -0.06 -0.49
N GLU A 166 -40.39 -0.99 -0.39
CA GLU A 166 -40.41 -2.27 -1.11
C GLU A 166 -40.55 -3.50 -0.22
N SER A 167 -40.19 -3.37 1.06
CA SER A 167 -39.99 -4.49 1.99
C SER A 167 -40.69 -4.24 3.33
N ASP A 168 -41.08 -5.33 3.98
CA ASP A 168 -41.51 -5.37 5.37
C ASP A 168 -40.32 -5.71 6.28
N HIS A 169 -40.47 -5.49 7.59
CA HIS A 169 -39.46 -5.81 8.60
C HIS A 169 -38.08 -5.16 8.35
N CYS A 170 -38.08 -3.96 7.77
CA CYS A 170 -36.86 -3.20 7.51
C CYS A 170 -36.12 -2.88 8.80
N SER A 171 -34.81 -3.12 8.80
CA SER A 171 -33.91 -2.80 9.91
C SER A 171 -32.58 -2.28 9.37
N LEU A 172 -32.06 -1.23 9.98
CA LEU A 172 -30.68 -0.76 9.75
C LEU A 172 -29.73 -1.71 10.48
N ILE A 173 -28.83 -2.37 9.74
CA ILE A 173 -27.90 -3.37 10.27
C ILE A 173 -26.50 -2.78 10.49
N ILE A 174 -26.08 -1.89 9.59
CA ILE A 174 -24.78 -1.22 9.64
C ILE A 174 -25.02 0.29 9.52
N ASP A 175 -24.47 1.03 10.47
CA ASP A 175 -24.54 2.49 10.64
C ASP A 175 -23.12 3.10 10.68
#